data_AF-A0A9E4PJW6-F1
#
_entry.id   AF-A0A9E4PJW6-F1
#
_cell.length_a   1.000
_cell.length_b   1.000
_cell.length_c   1.000
_cell.angle_alpha   90.00
_cell.angle_beta   90.00
_cell.angle_gamma   90.00
#
_symmetry.space_group_name_H-M   'P 1'
#
loop_
_entity.id
_entity.type
_entity.pdbx_description
1 polymer ?
#
loop_
_entity_poly.entity_id
_entity_poly.type
_entity_poly.pdbx_seq_one_letter_code
_entity_poly.pdbx_strand_id
1 'polypeptide(L)' 'MRPNSAELLQGIQGTLTTYILPEVQSDYARTEFMLVQMLLGIVIRGYDDAAQSLVDDNAALRSLA' A
#
# COMPACT_ATOMS: atom_id res chain seq x y z
N MET A 1 14.97 -6.61 9.59
CA MET A 1 14.80 -5.33 8.87
C MET A 1 13.62 -4.60 9.49
N ARG A 2 13.67 -3.26 9.57
CA ARG A 2 12.49 -2.46 9.94
C ARG A 2 11.60 -2.36 8.70
N PRO A 3 10.29 -2.62 8.80
CA PRO A 3 9.42 -2.59 7.64
C PRO A 3 9.38 -1.20 7.02
N ASN A 4 9.39 -1.13 5.70
CA ASN A 4 9.18 0.10 4.95
C ASN A 4 7.68 0.49 4.95
N SER A 5 7.36 1.68 4.46
CA SER A 5 5.97 2.18 4.47
C SER A 5 5.00 1.31 3.68
N ALA A 6 5.43 0.73 2.54
CA ALA A 6 4.61 -0.16 1.73
C ALA A 6 4.31 -1.47 2.48
N GLU A 7 5.33 -2.10 3.07
CA GLU A 7 5.20 -3.31 3.88
C GLU A 7 4.29 -3.08 5.09
N LEU A 8 4.39 -1.91 5.74
CA LEU A 8 3.55 -1.55 6.87
C LEU A 8 2.07 -1.39 6.46
N LEU A 9 1.82 -0.73 5.33
CA LEU A 9 0.46 -0.57 4.79
C LEU A 9 -0.12 -1.90 4.31
N GLN A 10 0.67 -2.78 3.69
CA GLN A 10 0.25 -4.14 3.34
C GLN A 10 -0.13 -4.95 4.59
N GLY A 11 0.66 -4.83 5.67
CA GLY A 11 0.34 -5.46 6.96
C GLY A 11 -0.97 -4.96 7.55
N ILE A 12 -1.23 -3.65 7.50
CA ILE A 12 -2.51 -3.05 7.92
C ILE A 12 -3.65 -3.59 7.05
N GLN A 13 -3.49 -3.60 5.73
CA GLN A 13 -4.48 -4.08 4.77
C GLN A 13 -4.87 -5.55 5.05
N GLY A 14 -3.88 -6.41 5.25
CA GLY A 14 -4.07 -7.81 5.60
C GLY A 14 -4.76 -8.00 6.95
N THR A 15 -4.37 -7.22 7.96
CA THR A 15 -4.97 -7.27 9.31
C THR A 15 -6.45 -6.87 9.27
N LEU A 16 -6.76 -5.77 8.59
CA LEU A 16 -8.12 -5.29 8.39
C LEU A 16 -8.98 -6.36 7.71
N THR A 17 -8.48 -6.95 6.63
CA THR A 17 -9.21 -7.98 5.87
C THR A 17 -9.43 -9.26 6.67
N THR A 18 -8.43 -9.67 7.46
CA THR A 18 -8.46 -10.96 8.18
C THR A 18 -9.31 -10.88 9.44
N TYR A 19 -9.22 -9.79 10.20
CA TYR A 19 -9.79 -9.72 11.54
C TYR A 19 -10.97 -8.75 11.67
N ILE A 20 -11.08 -7.74 10.80
CA ILE A 20 -12.13 -6.72 10.91
C ILE A 20 -13.26 -6.97 9.93
N LEU A 21 -12.96 -7.28 8.66
CA LEU A 21 -13.98 -7.50 7.63
C LEU A 21 -15.04 -8.55 8.02
N PRO A 22 -14.70 -9.70 8.65
CA PRO A 22 -15.71 -10.69 9.06
C PRO A 22 -16.72 -10.15 10.08
N GLU A 23 -16.31 -9.21 10.93
CA GLU A 23 -17.12 -8.61 11.99
C GLU A 23 -18.08 -7.53 11.46
N VAL A 24 -17.88 -7.06 10.22
CA VAL A 24 -18.76 -6.08 9.60
C VAL A 24 -20.06 -6.74 9.17
N GLN A 25 -21.17 -6.46 9.86
CA GLN A 25 -22.46 -7.08 9.55
C GLN A 25 -23.29 -6.31 8.51
N SER A 26 -23.07 -5.00 8.36
CA SER A 26 -23.79 -4.17 7.40
C SER A 26 -23.22 -4.32 5.99
N ASP A 27 -24.07 -4.64 5.02
CA ASP A 27 -23.69 -4.72 3.60
C ASP A 27 -23.14 -3.39 3.07
N TYR A 28 -23.72 -2.28 3.53
CA TYR A 28 -23.24 -0.95 3.21
C TYR A 28 -21.83 -0.73 3.75
N ALA A 29 -21.59 -1.07 5.01
CA ALA A 29 -20.26 -0.96 5.63
C ALA A 29 -19.24 -1.90 4.97
N ARG A 30 -19.65 -3.11 4.53
CA ARG A 30 -18.78 -4.02 3.75
C ARG A 30 -18.37 -3.38 2.43
N THR A 31 -19.30 -2.71 1.75
CA THR A 31 -19.04 -2.01 0.50
C THR A 31 -18.06 -0.86 0.70
N GLU A 32 -18.26 -0.03 1.72
CA GLU A 32 -17.32 1.04 2.07
C GLU A 32 -15.94 0.48 2.43
N PHE A 33 -15.90 -0.61 3.18
CA PHE A 33 -14.66 -1.28 3.54
C PHE A 33 -13.89 -1.73 2.29
N MET A 34 -14.55 -2.37 1.32
CA MET A 34 -13.92 -2.76 0.06
C MET A 34 -13.38 -1.56 -0.72
N LEU A 35 -14.10 -0.44 -0.73
CA LEU A 35 -13.64 0.82 -1.33
C LEU A 35 -12.37 1.33 -0.66
N VAL A 36 -12.32 1.32 0.67
CA VAL A 36 -11.12 1.71 1.45
C VAL A 36 -9.95 0.79 1.14
N GLN A 37 -10.17 -0.54 1.07
CA GLN A 37 -9.13 -1.51 0.73
C GLN A 37 -8.54 -1.23 -0.67
N MET A 38 -9.38 -0.89 -1.64
CA MET A 38 -8.94 -0.52 -2.99
C MET A 38 -8.10 0.75 -3.00
N LEU A 39 -8.52 1.79 -2.27
CA LEU A 39 -7.76 3.05 -2.15
C LEU A 39 -6.41 2.83 -1.46
N LEU A 40 -6.36 2.01 -0.42
CA LEU A 40 -5.09 1.60 0.21
C LEU A 40 -4.15 0.92 -0.79
N GLY A 41 -4.67 0.04 -1.65
CA GLY A 41 -3.88 -0.60 -2.70
C GLY A 41 -3.28 0.38 -3.71
N ILE A 42 -3.99 1.47 -4.03
CA ILE A 42 -3.45 2.55 -4.88
C ILE A 42 -2.30 3.27 -4.17
N VAL A 43 -2.46 3.59 -2.88
CA VAL A 43 -1.41 4.25 -2.10
C VAL A 43 -0.15 3.38 -1.98
N ILE A 44 -0.32 2.07 -1.74
CA ILE A 44 0.80 1.12 -1.67
C ILE A 44 1.59 1.11 -2.98
N ARG A 45 0.92 1.01 -4.13
CA ARG A 45 1.58 1.07 -5.45
C ARG A 45 2.36 2.36 -5.65
N GLY A 46 1.83 3.50 -5.19
CA GLY A 46 2.52 4.77 -5.27
C GLY A 46 3.87 4.79 -4.51
N TYR A 47 4.00 4.03 -3.42
CA TYR A 47 5.27 3.88 -2.73
C TYR A 47 6.27 3.00 -3.51
N ASP A 48 5.79 1.94 -4.17
CA ASP A 48 6.64 1.08 -5.00
C ASP A 48 7.17 1.86 -6.22
N ASP A 49 6.31 2.63 -6.89
CA ASP A 49 6.68 3.46 -8.04
C ASP A 49 7.67 4.57 -7.64
N ALA A 50 7.47 5.20 -6.47
CA ALA A 50 8.40 6.21 -5.96
C ALA A 50 9.78 5.63 -5.64
N ALA A 51 9.84 4.41 -5.12
CA ALA A 51 11.11 3.71 -4.88
C ALA A 51 11.84 3.43 -6.20
N GLN A 52 11.12 2.99 -7.24
CA GLN A 52 11.70 2.78 -8.56
C GLN A 52 12.22 4.08 -9.18
N SER A 53 11.45 5.18 -9.10
CA SER A 53 11.88 6.49 -9.58
C SER A 53 13.19 6.95 -8.94
N LEU A 54 13.37 6.73 -7.63
CA LEU A 54 14.61 7.08 -6.94
C LEU A 54 15.82 6.25 -7.41
N VAL A 55 15.60 4.99 -7.78
CA VAL A 55 16.66 4.14 -8.35
C VAL A 55 17.06 4.65 -9.73
N ASP A 56 16.08 4.96 -10.57
CA ASP A 56 16.28 5.45 -11.93
C ASP A 56 16.98 6.84 -11.91
N ASP A 57 16.56 7.74 -11.01
CA ASP A 57 17.18 9.04 -10.80
C ASP A 57 18.66 8.90 -10.36
N ASN A 58 18.97 7.94 -9.47
CA ASN A 58 20.35 7.68 -9.04
C ASN A 58 21.22 7.17 -10.20
N ALA A 59 20.66 6.27 -11.03
CA ALA A 59 21.34 5.75 -12.21
C ALA A 59 21.64 6.87 -13.22
N ALA A 60 20.68 7.77 -13.45
CA ALA A 60 20.86 8.94 -14.31
C ALA A 60 21.97 9.86 -13.78
N LEU A 61 21.99 10.16 -12.48
CA LEU A 61 23.04 10.97 -11.86
C LEU A 61 24.44 10.36 -12.01
N ARG A 62 24.57 9.03 -11.89
CA ARG A 62 25.85 8.33 -12.09
C ARG A 62 26.32 8.35 -13.54
N SER A 63 25.41 8.41 -14.51
CA SER A 63 25.77 8.48 -15.93
C SER A 63 26.32 9.85 -16.34
N LEU A 64 26.07 10.89 -15.54
CA LEU A 64 26.52 12.27 -15.76
C LEU A 64 27.86 12.60 -15.07
N ALA A 65 28.34 11.72 -14.17
CA ALA A 65 29.58 11.88 -13.41
C ALA A 65 30.73 11.08 -14.04
#